data_AF-A0A3A3GLR1-F1
#
_entry.id   AF-A0A3A3GLR1-F1
#
_cell.length_a   1.000
_cell.length_b   1.000
_cell.length_c   1.000
_cell.angle_alpha   90.00
_cell.angle_beta   90.00
_cell.angle_gamma   90.00
#
_symmetry.space_group_name_H-M   'P 1'
#
loop_
_entity.id
_entity.type
_entity.pdbx_description
1 polymer ?
#
loop_
_entity_poly.entity_id
_entity_poly.type
_entity_poly.pdbx_seq_one_letter_code
_entity_poly.pdbx_strand_id
1 'polypeptide(L)'
;MEHVPTQKVQRELDEINEKLRKDVIRTIEPYGLKKIVDLGAMSESERTKWFFWNLHENIDEIRKCEPALIGQVIRTQLTVSDGQSLWTEKCGLEKRLELSCKWQLLVKDGTYQNEEAYAISDGWIDLSVGQCPPPHPTLQENQKGYLDSDSKLYPNQLYLYGWITEGVWDEVKDQLYNASANCHTDIFIRDNFLFPVKPEHNFVTGPAGSIGIINIEFRVSSQPRLTSWVKQ
;
A
#
# COMPACT_ATOMS: atom_id res chain seq x y z
N MET A 1 0.96 40.68 -3.71
CA MET A 1 0.22 39.95 -4.75
C MET A 1 -0.87 39.16 -4.05
N GLU A 2 -2.05 39.76 -3.93
CA GLU A 2 -3.26 39.04 -3.57
C GLU A 2 -3.86 38.48 -4.86
N HIS A 3 -4.10 37.17 -4.89
CA HIS A 3 -5.24 36.59 -5.59
C HIS A 3 -5.56 35.25 -4.92
N VAL A 4 -6.50 35.30 -3.97
CA VAL A 4 -7.26 34.14 -3.51
C VAL A 4 -8.43 33.96 -4.49
N PRO A 5 -8.39 32.91 -5.33
CA PRO A 5 -9.57 32.13 -5.65
C PRO A 5 -9.36 30.65 -5.24
N THR A 6 -8.58 30.42 -4.17
CA THR A 6 -8.03 29.10 -3.83
C THR A 6 -9.09 28.09 -3.40
N GLN A 7 -10.14 28.52 -2.68
CA GLN A 7 -11.16 27.58 -2.19
C GLN A 7 -12.08 27.05 -3.29
N LYS A 8 -12.40 27.87 -4.29
CA LYS A 8 -13.30 27.45 -5.39
C LYS A 8 -12.57 26.45 -6.30
N VAL A 9 -11.33 26.75 -6.66
CA VAL A 9 -10.48 25.86 -7.47
C VAL A 9 -10.19 24.55 -6.73
N GLN A 10 -9.91 24.61 -5.42
CA GLN A 10 -9.71 23.41 -4.62
C GLN A 10 -10.95 22.52 -4.61
N ARG A 11 -12.13 23.09 -4.35
CA ARG A 11 -13.40 22.33 -4.38
C ARG A 11 -13.67 21.69 -5.73
N GLU A 12 -13.44 22.41 -6.83
CA GLU A 12 -13.61 21.87 -8.19
C GLU A 12 -12.66 20.69 -8.45
N LEU A 13 -11.41 20.76 -7.98
CA LEU A 13 -10.46 19.67 -8.07
C LEU A 13 -10.87 18.47 -7.21
N ASP A 14 -11.37 18.70 -6.00
CA ASP A 14 -11.84 17.66 -5.10
C ASP A 14 -13.05 16.90 -5.70
N GLU A 15 -13.99 17.63 -6.32
CA GLU A 15 -15.14 17.06 -7.03
C GLU A 15 -14.70 16.20 -8.23
N ILE A 16 -13.73 16.67 -9.02
CA ILE A 16 -13.18 15.91 -10.15
C ILE A 16 -12.48 14.64 -9.66
N ASN A 17 -11.65 14.75 -8.62
CA ASN A 17 -10.92 13.62 -8.05
C ASN A 17 -11.89 12.56 -7.50
N GLU A 18 -12.94 12.99 -6.81
CA GLU A 18 -13.96 12.06 -6.30
C GLU A 18 -14.73 11.38 -7.43
N LYS A 19 -15.06 12.12 -8.50
CA LYS A 19 -15.68 11.53 -9.68
C LYS A 19 -14.79 10.45 -10.30
N LEU A 20 -13.51 10.74 -10.51
CA LEU A 20 -12.55 9.78 -11.05
C LEU A 20 -12.38 8.55 -10.14
N ARG A 21 -12.31 8.76 -8.82
CA ARG A 21 -12.27 7.69 -7.83
C ARG A 21 -13.51 6.80 -7.96
N LYS A 22 -14.72 7.38 -7.94
CA LYS A 22 -15.97 6.63 -8.08
C LYS A 22 -16.03 5.85 -9.39
N ASP A 23 -15.59 6.46 -10.50
CA ASP A 23 -15.57 5.80 -11.80
C ASP A 23 -14.66 4.56 -11.77
N VAL A 24 -13.48 4.63 -11.15
CA VAL A 24 -12.58 3.48 -10.97
C VAL A 24 -13.21 2.43 -10.06
N ILE A 25 -13.69 2.81 -8.87
CA ILE A 25 -14.21 1.87 -7.87
C ILE A 25 -15.48 1.16 -8.36
N ARG A 26 -16.33 1.83 -9.16
CA ARG A 26 -17.52 1.22 -9.75
C ARG A 26 -17.18 0.05 -10.68
N THR A 27 -16.01 0.06 -11.34
CA THR A 27 -15.61 -1.06 -12.21
C THR A 27 -15.34 -2.37 -11.44
N ILE A 28 -15.11 -2.31 -10.13
CA ILE A 28 -14.83 -3.47 -9.27
C ILE A 28 -15.94 -3.82 -8.28
N GLU A 29 -17.06 -3.09 -8.33
CA GLU A 29 -18.23 -3.34 -7.50
C GLU A 29 -18.70 -4.81 -7.50
N PRO A 30 -18.78 -5.53 -8.64
CA PRO A 30 -19.22 -6.93 -8.63
C PRO A 30 -18.33 -7.85 -7.78
N TYR A 31 -17.06 -7.50 -7.61
CA TYR A 31 -16.13 -8.26 -6.78
C TYR A 31 -16.29 -7.87 -5.31
N GLY A 32 -16.42 -6.58 -5.02
CA GLY A 32 -16.56 -6.06 -3.66
C GLY A 32 -17.84 -6.50 -2.93
N LEU A 33 -18.92 -6.77 -3.68
CA LEU A 33 -20.18 -7.30 -3.14
C LEU A 33 -20.11 -8.76 -2.67
N LYS A 34 -19.05 -9.50 -3.01
CA LYS A 34 -18.84 -10.87 -2.50
C LYS A 34 -18.57 -10.84 -0.99
N LYS A 35 -19.00 -11.87 -0.27
CA LYS A 35 -18.81 -11.94 1.19
C LYS A 35 -17.39 -12.39 1.53
N ILE A 36 -16.96 -12.11 2.75
CA ILE A 36 -15.65 -12.57 3.25
C ILE A 36 -15.49 -14.09 3.13
N VAL A 37 -16.56 -14.85 3.40
CA VAL A 37 -16.56 -16.32 3.26
C VAL A 37 -16.29 -16.81 1.82
N ASP A 38 -16.50 -15.95 0.81
CA ASP A 38 -16.27 -16.28 -0.58
C ASP A 38 -14.79 -16.05 -0.99
N LEU A 39 -13.99 -15.36 -0.17
CA LEU A 39 -12.60 -15.01 -0.48
C LEU A 39 -11.76 -16.25 -0.80
N GLY A 40 -11.98 -17.37 -0.10
CA GLY A 40 -11.25 -18.61 -0.35
C GLY A 40 -11.42 -19.14 -1.78
N ALA A 41 -12.61 -18.99 -2.36
CA ALA A 41 -12.92 -19.44 -3.71
C ALA A 41 -12.53 -18.43 -4.81
N MET A 42 -12.21 -17.19 -4.44
CA MET A 42 -11.81 -16.15 -5.36
C MET A 42 -10.36 -16.32 -5.80
N SER A 43 -10.06 -15.97 -7.04
CA SER A 43 -8.68 -15.82 -7.51
C SER A 43 -7.98 -14.64 -6.83
N GLU A 44 -6.65 -14.63 -6.81
CA GLU A 44 -5.86 -13.56 -6.17
C GLU A 44 -6.23 -12.16 -6.68
N SER A 45 -6.47 -12.03 -7.99
CA SER A 45 -6.86 -10.77 -8.63
C SER A 45 -8.25 -10.30 -8.22
N GLU A 46 -9.20 -11.23 -8.07
CA GLU A 46 -10.53 -10.92 -7.55
C GLU A 46 -10.46 -10.48 -6.09
N ARG A 47 -9.58 -11.08 -5.28
CA ARG A 47 -9.36 -10.65 -3.88
C ARG A 47 -8.73 -9.26 -3.82
N THR A 48 -7.82 -8.92 -4.73
CA THR A 48 -7.29 -7.54 -4.85
C THR A 48 -8.44 -6.56 -5.10
N LYS A 49 -9.30 -6.84 -6.08
CA LYS A 49 -10.46 -5.99 -6.40
C LYS A 49 -11.43 -5.89 -5.21
N TRP A 50 -11.68 -7.00 -4.52
CA TRP A 50 -12.50 -7.03 -3.32
C TRP A 50 -11.93 -6.13 -2.22
N PHE A 51 -10.62 -6.21 -1.97
CA PHE A 51 -9.92 -5.42 -0.96
C PHE A 51 -10.02 -3.92 -1.25
N PHE A 52 -9.73 -3.50 -2.49
CA PHE A 52 -9.83 -2.09 -2.88
C PHE A 52 -11.26 -1.58 -2.78
N TRP A 53 -12.24 -2.33 -3.31
CA TRP A 53 -13.64 -1.89 -3.24
C TRP A 53 -14.12 -1.75 -1.78
N ASN A 54 -13.83 -2.73 -0.92
CA ASN A 54 -14.28 -2.69 0.47
C ASN A 54 -13.60 -1.60 1.29
N LEU A 55 -12.32 -1.30 1.06
CA LEU A 55 -11.68 -0.17 1.74
C LEU A 55 -12.24 1.19 1.30
N HIS A 56 -12.72 1.31 0.07
CA HIS A 56 -13.32 2.53 -0.45
C HIS A 56 -14.79 2.70 0.00
N GLU A 57 -15.61 1.68 -0.21
CA GLU A 57 -17.08 1.75 -0.10
C GLU A 57 -17.64 1.09 1.17
N ASN A 58 -16.87 0.24 1.85
CA ASN A 58 -17.36 -0.59 2.96
C ASN A 58 -16.38 -0.66 4.15
N ILE A 59 -15.66 0.44 4.39
CA ILE A 59 -14.53 0.49 5.34
C ILE A 59 -14.93 0.12 6.78
N ASP A 60 -16.13 0.51 7.21
CA ASP A 60 -16.59 0.27 8.58
C ASP A 60 -16.92 -1.21 8.84
N GLU A 61 -17.44 -1.91 7.83
CA GLU A 61 -17.70 -3.35 7.94
C GLU A 61 -16.40 -4.15 7.87
N ILE A 62 -15.51 -3.85 6.93
CA ILE A 62 -14.25 -4.59 6.81
C ILE A 62 -13.37 -4.41 8.05
N ARG A 63 -13.40 -3.24 8.70
CA ARG A 63 -12.66 -2.99 9.97
C ARG A 63 -13.07 -3.90 11.11
N LYS A 64 -14.29 -4.43 11.13
CA LYS A 64 -14.71 -5.43 12.13
C LYS A 64 -13.92 -6.73 12.02
N CYS A 65 -13.30 -6.98 10.87
CA CYS A 65 -12.44 -8.12 10.61
C CYS A 65 -10.94 -7.79 10.75
N GLU A 66 -10.58 -6.61 11.27
CA GLU A 66 -9.19 -6.19 11.52
C GLU A 66 -8.24 -6.50 10.35
N PRO A 67 -8.52 -5.98 9.13
CA PRO A 67 -7.79 -6.37 7.93
C PRO A 67 -6.33 -5.91 8.03
N ALA A 68 -5.39 -6.79 7.70
CA ALA A 68 -3.99 -6.43 7.57
C ALA A 68 -3.42 -6.92 6.23
N LEU A 69 -2.56 -6.12 5.63
CA LEU A 69 -1.89 -6.45 4.38
C LEU A 69 -0.41 -6.74 4.68
N ILE A 70 0.05 -7.93 4.29
CA ILE A 70 1.43 -8.38 4.45
C ILE A 70 2.10 -8.48 3.09
N GLY A 71 3.21 -7.78 2.90
CA GLY A 71 4.10 -7.95 1.76
C GLY A 71 5.32 -8.76 2.17
N GLN A 72 5.37 -10.04 1.84
CA GLN A 72 6.54 -10.88 2.09
C GLN A 72 7.65 -10.52 1.10
N VAL A 73 8.79 -10.05 1.58
CA VAL A 73 9.91 -9.63 0.72
C VAL A 73 10.61 -10.85 0.13
N ILE A 74 10.69 -10.87 -1.21
CA ILE A 74 11.32 -11.94 -2.00
C ILE A 74 12.65 -11.46 -2.58
N ARG A 75 12.71 -10.19 -2.97
CA ARG A 75 13.90 -9.57 -3.56
C ARG A 75 14.02 -8.15 -3.05
N THR A 76 15.26 -7.73 -2.85
CA THR A 76 15.63 -6.37 -2.44
C THR A 76 16.60 -5.79 -3.45
N GLN A 77 16.40 -4.53 -3.80
CA GLN A 77 17.30 -3.72 -4.61
C GLN A 77 17.42 -2.34 -3.95
N LEU A 78 18.65 -1.86 -3.74
CA LEU A 78 18.91 -0.49 -3.34
C LEU A 78 19.61 0.22 -4.48
N THR A 79 19.05 1.36 -4.85
CA THR A 79 19.64 2.29 -5.80
C THR A 79 20.14 3.52 -5.04
N VAL A 80 21.40 3.86 -5.24
CA VAL A 80 22.01 5.08 -4.70
C VAL A 80 22.46 5.94 -5.88
N SER A 81 21.89 7.13 -5.97
CA SER A 81 22.18 8.10 -7.01
C SER A 81 22.82 9.34 -6.38
N ASP A 82 23.91 9.82 -6.96
CA ASP A 82 24.55 11.08 -6.58
C ASP A 82 24.47 12.03 -7.78
N GLY A 83 23.89 13.21 -7.58
CA GLY A 83 23.73 14.20 -8.64
C GLY A 83 22.57 15.16 -8.43
N GLN A 84 22.21 15.87 -9.49
CA GLN A 84 21.11 16.82 -9.48
C GLN A 84 19.79 16.09 -9.73
N SER A 85 18.88 16.14 -8.74
CA SER A 85 17.54 15.60 -8.91
C SER A 85 16.72 16.51 -9.83
N LEU A 86 16.04 15.93 -10.83
CA LEU A 86 15.09 16.69 -11.67
C LEU A 86 13.89 17.22 -10.88
N TRP A 87 13.61 16.64 -9.70
CA TRP A 87 12.44 16.98 -8.88
C TRP A 87 12.70 18.09 -7.88
N THR A 88 13.90 18.14 -7.30
CA THR A 88 14.28 19.19 -6.34
C THR A 88 15.20 20.24 -6.94
N GLU A 89 15.80 19.97 -8.11
CA GLU A 89 16.92 20.71 -8.69
C GLU A 89 18.14 20.84 -7.76
N LYS A 90 18.14 20.13 -6.62
CA LYS A 90 19.24 20.10 -5.67
C LYS A 90 20.18 18.96 -6.01
N CYS A 91 21.48 19.24 -5.86
CA CYS A 91 22.49 18.21 -5.84
C CYS A 91 22.46 17.49 -4.50
N GLY A 92 22.45 16.16 -4.52
CA GLY A 92 22.52 15.37 -3.32
C GLY A 92 22.45 13.87 -3.57
N LEU A 93 22.60 13.14 -2.48
CA LEU A 93 22.46 11.69 -2.47
C LEU A 93 20.98 11.32 -2.40
N GLU A 94 20.50 10.55 -3.36
CA GLU A 94 19.16 9.95 -3.37
C GLU A 94 19.28 8.44 -3.19
N LYS A 95 18.54 7.90 -2.22
CA LYS A 95 18.46 6.46 -1.95
C LYS A 95 17.05 5.97 -2.22
N ARG A 96 16.92 4.94 -3.05
CA ARG A 96 15.66 4.25 -3.31
C ARG A 96 15.76 2.77 -3.00
N LEU A 97 14.80 2.29 -2.23
CA LEU A 97 14.64 0.90 -1.85
C LEU A 97 13.49 0.31 -2.65
N GLU A 98 13.80 -0.67 -3.49
CA GLU A 98 12.83 -1.44 -4.26
C GLU A 98 12.75 -2.86 -3.69
N LEU A 99 11.55 -3.31 -3.33
CA LEU A 99 11.30 -4.65 -2.81
C LEU A 99 10.27 -5.34 -3.69
N SER A 100 10.59 -6.52 -4.21
CA SER A 100 9.59 -7.41 -4.80
C SER A 100 9.00 -8.27 -3.69
N CYS A 101 7.68 -8.38 -3.65
CA CYS A 101 6.97 -9.07 -2.58
C CYS A 101 5.79 -9.91 -3.07
N LYS A 102 5.39 -10.85 -2.22
CA LYS A 102 4.10 -11.57 -2.30
C LYS A 102 3.16 -10.97 -1.29
N TRP A 103 2.01 -10.50 -1.74
CA TRP A 103 1.05 -9.87 -0.87
C TRP A 103 0.01 -10.85 -0.35
N GLN A 104 -0.38 -10.67 0.90
CA GLN A 104 -1.41 -11.45 1.58
C GLN A 104 -2.32 -10.51 2.37
N LEU A 105 -3.62 -10.75 2.29
CA LEU A 105 -4.61 -10.14 3.16
C LEU A 105 -4.91 -11.09 4.31
N LEU A 106 -4.70 -10.60 5.51
CA LEU A 106 -5.21 -11.19 6.74
C LEU A 106 -6.56 -10.58 7.08
N VAL A 107 -7.52 -11.42 7.42
CA VAL A 107 -8.80 -11.00 8.02
C VAL A 107 -9.14 -11.94 9.16
N LYS A 108 -9.71 -11.38 10.23
CA LYS A 108 -10.27 -12.15 11.33
C LYS A 108 -11.72 -12.48 11.06
N ASP A 109 -12.05 -13.77 11.16
CA ASP A 109 -13.45 -14.19 11.19
C ASP A 109 -14.04 -13.83 12.56
N GLY A 110 -15.01 -12.91 12.56
CA GLY A 110 -15.71 -12.45 13.76
C GLY A 110 -16.43 -13.58 14.54
N THR A 111 -16.72 -14.72 13.91
CA THR A 111 -17.34 -15.87 14.57
C THR A 111 -16.37 -16.82 15.26
N TYR A 112 -15.13 -16.96 14.77
CA TYR A 112 -14.20 -17.98 15.26
C TYR A 112 -12.88 -17.42 15.80
N GLN A 113 -12.64 -16.11 15.70
CA GLN A 113 -11.39 -15.44 16.08
C GLN A 113 -10.13 -16.03 15.39
N ASN A 114 -10.32 -16.87 14.38
CA ASN A 114 -9.24 -17.37 13.55
C ASN A 114 -8.87 -16.31 12.53
N GLU A 115 -7.57 -16.04 12.44
CA GLU A 115 -7.00 -15.23 11.39
C GLU A 115 -6.85 -16.10 10.14
N GLU A 116 -7.42 -15.64 9.04
CA GLU A 116 -7.30 -16.29 7.74
C GLU A 116 -6.43 -15.44 6.82
N ALA A 117 -5.49 -16.11 6.15
CA ALA A 117 -4.57 -15.49 5.21
C ALA A 117 -4.96 -15.83 3.78
N TYR A 118 -5.14 -14.78 2.98
CA TYR A 118 -5.52 -14.87 1.58
C TYR A 118 -4.43 -14.25 0.72
N ALA A 119 -3.82 -15.02 -0.18
CA ALA A 119 -2.90 -14.46 -1.17
C ALA A 119 -3.62 -13.41 -2.04
N ILE A 120 -2.99 -12.24 -2.21
CA ILE A 120 -3.49 -11.12 -3.01
C ILE A 120 -2.37 -10.62 -3.90
N SER A 121 -2.15 -11.26 -5.05
CA SER A 121 -1.24 -10.78 -6.10
C SER A 121 0.24 -10.71 -5.68
N ASP A 122 1.13 -10.74 -6.67
CA ASP A 122 2.52 -10.34 -6.46
C ASP A 122 2.61 -8.80 -6.47
N GLY A 123 3.72 -8.21 -6.06
CA GLY A 123 3.80 -6.77 -6.03
C GLY A 123 5.15 -6.19 -5.69
N TRP A 124 5.22 -4.88 -5.78
CA TRP A 124 6.46 -4.12 -5.68
C TRP A 124 6.28 -2.99 -4.67
N ILE A 125 7.35 -2.69 -3.95
CA ILE A 125 7.40 -1.63 -2.95
C ILE A 125 8.56 -0.74 -3.36
N ASP A 126 8.28 0.53 -3.65
CA ASP A 126 9.27 1.55 -4.00
C ASP A 126 9.24 2.64 -2.92
N LEU A 127 10.32 2.70 -2.15
CA LEU A 127 10.46 3.60 -1.01
C LEU A 127 11.66 4.52 -1.22
N SER A 128 11.39 5.82 -1.10
CA SER A 128 12.45 6.80 -0.91
C SER A 128 12.99 6.73 0.53
N VAL A 129 14.31 6.78 0.69
CA VAL A 129 14.94 6.83 2.01
C VAL A 129 15.49 8.23 2.24
N GLY A 130 15.00 8.90 3.30
CA GLY A 130 15.43 10.27 3.60
C GLY A 130 14.83 10.80 4.90
N GLN A 131 15.34 11.94 5.39
CA GLN A 131 14.85 12.54 6.63
C GLN A 131 13.46 13.20 6.49
N CYS A 132 13.03 13.47 5.26
CA CYS A 132 11.75 14.08 4.94
C CYS A 132 11.08 13.35 3.76
N PRO A 133 9.75 13.53 3.56
CA PRO A 133 9.06 12.99 2.40
C PRO A 133 9.73 13.39 1.09
N PRO A 134 9.73 12.50 0.07
CA PRO A 134 10.30 12.82 -1.22
C PRO A 134 9.47 13.92 -1.90
N PRO A 135 10.08 14.71 -2.81
CA PRO A 135 9.34 15.67 -3.63
C PRO A 135 8.39 14.98 -4.62
N HIS A 136 8.65 13.70 -4.94
CA HIS A 136 7.86 12.91 -5.87
C HIS A 136 7.88 11.41 -5.46
N PRO A 137 6.72 10.73 -5.38
CA PRO A 137 5.39 11.30 -5.53
C PRO A 137 5.10 12.30 -4.40
N THR A 138 4.34 13.36 -4.71
CA THR A 138 3.93 14.33 -3.70
C THR A 138 2.99 13.64 -2.71
N LEU A 139 3.37 13.61 -1.44
CA LEU A 139 2.57 13.04 -0.36
C LEU A 139 1.94 14.15 0.50
N GLN A 140 0.72 13.92 0.99
CA GLN A 140 0.08 14.83 1.94
C GLN A 140 0.72 14.72 3.33
N GLU A 141 0.41 15.71 4.19
CA GLU A 141 0.82 15.69 5.59
C GLU A 141 0.35 14.41 6.28
N ASN A 142 1.26 13.76 7.01
CA ASN A 142 1.05 12.48 7.71
C ASN A 142 0.86 11.24 6.81
N GLN A 143 1.00 11.37 5.49
CA GLN A 143 1.01 10.23 4.59
C GLN A 143 2.43 9.67 4.42
N LYS A 144 2.59 8.35 4.61
CA LYS A 144 3.84 7.61 4.35
C LYS A 144 3.92 7.04 2.94
N GLY A 145 2.79 6.80 2.31
CA GLY A 145 2.73 6.30 0.96
C GLY A 145 1.30 6.05 0.50
N TYR A 146 1.15 5.36 -0.62
CA TYR A 146 -0.13 4.84 -1.07
C TYR A 146 0.05 3.48 -1.75
N LEU A 147 -0.98 2.65 -1.68
CA LEU A 147 -1.15 1.45 -2.47
C LEU A 147 -1.88 1.81 -3.74
N ASP A 148 -1.32 1.36 -4.85
CA ASP A 148 -1.97 1.38 -6.16
C ASP A 148 -1.93 -0.01 -6.76
N SER A 149 -2.85 -0.31 -7.66
CA SER A 149 -2.74 -1.50 -8.50
C SER A 149 -2.33 -1.06 -9.89
N ASP A 150 -1.53 -1.86 -10.59
CA ASP A 150 -1.31 -1.64 -12.02
C ASP A 150 -2.68 -1.49 -12.70
N SER A 151 -2.91 -0.33 -13.30
CA SER A 151 -4.16 -0.01 -13.96
C SER A 151 -3.88 0.55 -15.35
N LYS A 152 -4.40 -0.17 -16.35
CA LYS A 152 -5.69 0.21 -16.93
C LYS A 152 -6.64 -1.01 -16.94
N LEU A 153 -7.55 -1.05 -15.95
CA LEU A 153 -8.63 -2.04 -15.74
C LEU A 153 -8.25 -3.38 -15.05
N TYR A 154 -7.16 -3.38 -14.26
CA TYR A 154 -6.66 -4.41 -13.32
C TYR A 154 -5.93 -5.63 -13.89
N PRO A 155 -4.60 -5.67 -13.81
CA PRO A 155 -3.89 -6.93 -13.70
C PRO A 155 -3.01 -6.99 -12.44
N ASN A 156 -3.40 -7.93 -11.56
CA ASN A 156 -2.60 -8.85 -10.73
C ASN A 156 -1.34 -8.37 -9.99
N GLN A 157 -1.08 -7.06 -9.89
CA GLN A 157 0.06 -6.55 -9.15
C GLN A 157 -0.30 -5.38 -8.26
N LEU A 158 0.22 -5.43 -7.02
CA LEU A 158 0.01 -4.41 -6.01
C LEU A 158 1.31 -3.64 -5.77
N TYR A 159 1.21 -2.32 -5.88
CA TYR A 159 2.33 -1.40 -5.77
C TYR A 159 2.20 -0.54 -4.52
N LEU A 160 3.24 -0.50 -3.72
CA LEU A 160 3.38 0.44 -2.62
C LEU A 160 4.40 1.50 -2.99
N TYR A 161 3.97 2.74 -3.12
CA TYR A 161 4.86 3.89 -3.28
C TYR A 161 4.90 4.68 -1.99
N GLY A 162 6.10 5.01 -1.50
CA GLY A 162 6.19 5.76 -0.24
C GLY A 162 7.60 6.15 0.16
N TRP A 163 7.78 6.37 1.46
CA TRP A 163 9.08 6.74 2.01
C TRP A 163 9.27 6.29 3.45
N ILE A 164 10.54 6.13 3.82
CA ILE A 164 10.98 5.80 5.18
C ILE A 164 12.12 6.72 5.60
N THR A 165 12.33 6.85 6.91
CA THR A 165 13.45 7.62 7.44
C THR A 165 14.76 6.86 7.33
N GLU A 166 15.88 7.59 7.29
CA GLU A 166 17.22 6.97 7.40
C GLU A 166 17.35 6.11 8.66
N GLY A 167 16.75 6.52 9.78
CA GLY A 167 16.75 5.73 11.01
C GLY A 167 16.05 4.39 10.87
N VAL A 168 14.89 4.33 10.19
CA VAL A 168 14.23 3.05 9.89
C VAL A 168 15.09 2.22 8.95
N TRP A 169 15.68 2.84 7.93
CA TRP A 169 16.57 2.15 6.99
C TRP A 169 17.77 1.50 7.68
N ASP A 170 18.44 2.23 8.59
CA ASP A 170 19.60 1.72 9.30
C ASP A 170 19.30 0.48 10.16
N GLU A 171 18.09 0.39 10.72
CA GLU A 171 17.64 -0.77 11.50
C GLU A 171 17.33 -1.99 10.63
N VAL A 172 16.76 -1.79 9.42
CA VAL A 172 16.24 -2.88 8.60
C VAL A 172 17.18 -3.36 7.50
N LYS A 173 18.13 -2.53 7.05
CA LYS A 173 18.97 -2.81 5.88
C LYS A 173 19.72 -4.14 5.98
N ASP A 174 20.34 -4.42 7.12
CA ASP A 174 21.12 -5.64 7.30
C ASP A 174 20.22 -6.89 7.24
N GLN A 175 18.99 -6.77 7.74
CA GLN A 175 18.01 -7.86 7.74
C GLN A 175 17.42 -8.11 6.34
N LEU A 176 17.25 -7.06 5.53
CA LEU A 176 16.80 -7.19 4.15
C LEU A 176 17.84 -7.90 3.26
N TYR A 177 19.14 -7.69 3.52
CA TYR A 177 20.21 -8.32 2.74
C TYR A 177 20.71 -9.64 3.30
N ASN A 178 20.48 -9.93 4.58
CA ASN A 178 20.87 -11.18 5.21
C ASN A 178 19.79 -12.26 5.07
N ALA A 179 19.40 -12.53 3.82
CA ALA A 179 18.41 -13.56 3.48
C ALA A 179 19.02 -14.95 3.71
N SER A 180 18.95 -15.45 4.94
CA SER A 180 19.18 -16.86 5.23
C SER A 180 17.93 -17.67 4.87
N ALA A 181 18.05 -18.98 4.61
CA ALA A 181 16.89 -19.84 4.35
C ALA A 181 15.84 -19.84 5.48
N ASN A 182 16.23 -19.41 6.68
CA ASN A 182 15.40 -19.38 7.88
C ASN A 182 14.98 -17.96 8.29
N CYS A 183 15.44 -16.91 7.61
CA CYS A 183 15.08 -15.54 7.92
C CYS A 183 14.28 -14.93 6.76
N HIS A 184 13.22 -14.20 7.08
CA HIS A 184 12.47 -13.41 6.12
C HIS A 184 12.06 -12.08 6.73
N THR A 185 11.89 -11.09 5.86
CA THR A 185 11.42 -9.76 6.23
C THR A 185 10.08 -9.55 5.55
N ASP A 186 9.10 -9.13 6.34
CA ASP A 186 7.77 -8.79 5.87
C ASP A 186 7.51 -7.31 6.10
N ILE A 187 6.75 -6.71 5.19
CA ILE A 187 6.14 -5.41 5.40
C ILE A 187 4.70 -5.63 5.84
N PHE A 188 4.33 -5.02 6.95
CA PHE A 188 3.02 -5.17 7.58
C PHE A 188 2.29 -3.83 7.56
N ILE A 189 1.08 -3.83 7.03
CA ILE A 189 0.21 -2.64 6.99
C ILE A 189 -1.11 -3.03 7.67
N ARG A 190 -1.35 -2.44 8.84
CA ARG A 190 -2.53 -2.73 9.67
C ARG A 190 -3.76 -1.95 9.18
N ASP A 191 -4.93 -2.36 9.67
CA ASP A 191 -6.21 -1.73 9.38
C ASP A 191 -6.20 -0.21 9.64
N ASN A 192 -5.63 0.20 10.76
CA ASN A 192 -5.51 1.58 11.18
C ASN A 192 -4.39 2.33 10.44
N PHE A 193 -3.67 1.68 9.51
CA PHE A 193 -2.68 2.31 8.65
C PHE A 193 -3.24 2.56 7.23
N LEU A 194 -4.34 1.89 6.87
CA LEU A 194 -4.96 1.90 5.55
C LEU A 194 -6.16 2.84 5.50
N PHE A 195 -6.15 3.80 4.56
CA PHE A 195 -7.30 4.69 4.35
C PHE A 195 -7.46 5.02 2.85
N PRO A 196 -8.68 4.99 2.29
CA PRO A 196 -8.91 5.34 0.89
C PRO A 196 -8.66 6.83 0.62
N VAL A 197 -8.27 7.17 -0.62
CA VAL A 197 -8.32 8.56 -1.11
C VAL A 197 -9.76 9.06 -1.08
N LYS A 198 -10.05 10.17 -0.37
CA LYS A 198 -11.40 10.75 -0.27
C LYS A 198 -11.35 12.27 -0.33
N PRO A 199 -12.35 12.95 -0.95
CA PRO A 199 -12.37 14.40 -1.16
C PRO A 199 -12.45 15.20 0.15
N GLU A 200 -13.14 14.68 1.16
CA GLU A 200 -13.21 15.32 2.49
C GLU A 200 -11.93 15.11 3.32
N HIS A 201 -11.00 14.30 2.80
CA HIS A 201 -9.77 13.92 3.46
C HIS A 201 -8.58 14.47 2.69
N ASN A 202 -8.21 15.70 3.03
CA ASN A 202 -7.02 16.38 2.50
C ASN A 202 -5.70 15.67 2.84
N PHE A 203 -5.73 14.55 3.55
CA PHE A 203 -4.56 13.82 4.03
C PHE A 203 -4.10 12.71 3.08
N VAL A 204 -4.78 12.47 1.95
CA VAL A 204 -4.37 11.41 1.00
C VAL A 204 -4.13 11.96 -0.41
N THR A 205 -2.98 11.59 -0.96
CA THR A 205 -2.57 11.76 -2.36
C THR A 205 -2.30 10.40 -2.99
N GLY A 206 -2.57 10.30 -4.29
CA GLY A 206 -2.32 9.11 -5.10
C GLY A 206 -3.21 9.09 -6.34
N PRO A 207 -3.02 8.13 -7.26
CA PRO A 207 -3.90 7.91 -8.39
C PRO A 207 -5.36 7.64 -7.95
N ALA A 208 -6.31 7.87 -8.84
CA ALA A 208 -7.72 7.60 -8.57
C ALA A 208 -7.94 6.12 -8.20
N GLY A 209 -8.54 5.88 -7.03
CA GLY A 209 -8.76 4.52 -6.50
C GLY A 209 -7.64 3.97 -5.63
N SER A 210 -6.51 4.68 -5.50
CA SER A 210 -5.45 4.28 -4.57
C SER A 210 -5.89 4.34 -3.09
N ILE A 211 -5.12 3.68 -2.22
CA ILE A 211 -5.33 3.66 -0.77
C ILE A 211 -4.12 4.33 -0.12
N GLY A 212 -4.34 5.42 0.61
CA GLY A 212 -3.32 6.05 1.43
C GLY A 212 -2.83 5.16 2.57
N ILE A 213 -1.55 5.29 2.88
CA ILE A 213 -0.89 4.64 4.00
C ILE A 213 -0.29 5.70 4.90
N ILE A 214 -0.61 5.61 6.19
CA ILE A 214 -0.07 6.52 7.20
C ILE A 214 1.15 5.94 7.92
N ASN A 215 1.28 4.62 8.01
CA ASN A 215 2.40 3.94 8.68
C ASN A 215 2.82 2.68 7.92
N ILE A 216 4.11 2.35 7.96
CA ILE A 216 4.68 1.12 7.39
C ILE A 216 5.47 0.43 8.50
N GLU A 217 5.18 -0.84 8.76
CA GLU A 217 5.88 -1.64 9.76
C GLU A 217 6.75 -2.69 9.05
N PHE A 218 8.04 -2.76 9.41
CA PHE A 218 8.94 -3.81 8.96
C PHE A 218 9.05 -4.86 10.06
N ARG A 219 8.77 -6.13 9.73
CA ARG A 219 8.93 -7.26 10.64
C ARG A 219 9.99 -8.20 10.13
N VAL A 220 10.95 -8.49 10.99
CA VAL A 220 12.03 -9.43 10.70
C VAL A 220 11.78 -10.69 11.51
N SER A 221 11.62 -11.80 10.81
CA SER A 221 11.31 -13.11 11.40
C SER A 221 12.48 -14.05 11.18
N SER A 222 13.00 -14.64 12.26
CA SER A 222 14.08 -15.63 12.25
C SER A 222 13.58 -17.08 12.21
N GLN A 223 12.26 -17.26 12.10
CA GLN A 223 11.65 -18.58 11.98
C GLN A 223 11.56 -19.00 10.51
N PRO A 224 11.78 -20.31 10.21
CA PRO A 224 11.63 -20.83 8.87
C PRO A 224 10.24 -20.51 8.33
N ARG A 225 10.18 -20.22 7.02
CA ARG A 225 8.91 -20.02 6.31
C ARG A 225 8.03 -21.25 6.58
N LEU A 226 6.89 -21.08 7.25
CA LEU A 226 5.84 -22.09 7.24
C LEU A 226 5.29 -22.16 5.82
N THR A 227 5.92 -22.95 4.97
CA THR A 227 5.45 -23.27 3.61
C THR A 227 4.19 -24.14 3.63
N SER A 228 3.67 -24.50 4.82
CA SER A 228 2.48 -25.31 5.01
C SER A 228 1.25 -24.45 5.29
N TRP A 229 0.77 -23.72 4.29
CA TRP A 229 -0.60 -23.21 4.27
C TRP A 229 -1.36 -23.59 2.99
N VAL A 230 -0.89 -24.65 2.32
CA VAL A 230 -1.72 -25.38 1.36
C VAL A 230 -2.66 -26.27 2.17
N LYS A 231 -3.88 -25.80 2.43
CA LYS A 231 -4.98 -26.74 2.64
C LYS A 231 -5.10 -27.54 1.33
N GLN A 232 -4.87 -28.86 1.42
CA GLN A 232 -5.31 -29.80 0.38
C GLN A 232 -6.83 -29.77 0.27
#